data_AF-A0A2D7Y3J6-F1
#
_entry.id   AF-A0A2D7Y3J6-F1
#
_cell.length_a   1.000
_cell.length_b   1.000
_cell.length_c   1.000
_cell.angle_alpha   90.00
_cell.angle_beta   90.00
_cell.angle_gamma   90.00
#
_symmetry.space_group_name_H-M   'P 1'
#
loop_
_entity.id
_entity.type
_entity.pdbx_description
1 polymer ?
#
loop_
_entity_poly.entity_id
_entity_poly.type
_entity_poly.pdbx_seq_one_letter_code
_entity_poly.pdbx_strand_id
1 'polypeptide(L)'
;MQIYLPIAEISVNIFLLLGLGGAIGFLSGLFGVGGGFLMTPILMFIGVPPAVAVSTQAPQIVASSFSGALAHWKRKTLDLKMGGLLLAGGVVGSFFGVQLFSYLRSLGQIDLFIGLSYVGFLGVIGGLMLLESVRSILRSRTGQAVSTPQRRRRSWVERLPVKMRFPSSGL
;
A
#
# COMPACT_ATOMS: atom_id res chain seq x y z
N MET A 1 21.86 -5.03 21.81
CA MET A 1 22.92 -5.17 20.80
C MET A 1 22.61 -4.23 19.66
N GLN A 2 23.51 -3.28 19.37
CA GLN A 2 23.36 -2.35 18.24
C GLN A 2 24.03 -2.94 17.00
N ILE A 3 23.35 -2.88 15.87
CA ILE A 3 23.88 -3.24 14.56
C ILE A 3 24.04 -1.96 13.75
N TYR A 4 25.23 -1.75 13.21
CA TYR A 4 25.49 -0.68 12.26
C TYR A 4 24.98 -1.09 10.88
N LEU A 5 24.12 -0.26 10.28
CA LEU A 5 23.61 -0.42 8.94
C LEU A 5 24.47 0.44 7.99
N PRO A 6 25.46 -0.15 7.28
CA PRO A 6 26.43 0.62 6.50
C PRO A 6 25.79 1.35 5.32
N ILE A 7 24.64 0.87 4.83
CA ILE A 7 23.91 1.46 3.70
C ILE A 7 23.05 2.64 4.17
N ALA A 8 22.62 2.64 5.43
CA ALA A 8 21.81 3.70 6.02
C ALA A 8 22.62 4.65 6.93
N GLU A 9 23.91 4.35 7.14
CA GLU A 9 24.85 5.05 8.02
C GLU A 9 24.36 5.25 9.47
N ILE A 10 23.46 4.38 9.94
CA ILE A 10 22.87 4.45 11.29
C ILE A 10 23.08 3.17 12.10
N SER A 11 23.17 3.31 13.42
CA SER A 11 23.19 2.19 14.37
C SER A 11 21.81 1.96 14.96
N VAL A 12 21.25 0.77 14.75
CA VAL A 12 19.90 0.42 15.21
C VAL A 12 19.95 -0.81 16.13
N ASN A 13 19.09 -0.85 17.14
CA ASN A 13 18.98 -2.00 18.04
C ASN A 13 18.33 -3.19 17.32
N ILE A 14 19.00 -4.35 17.31
CA ILE A 14 18.48 -5.57 16.67
C ILE A 14 17.13 -6.01 17.22
N PHE A 15 16.90 -5.87 18.53
CA PHE A 15 15.63 -6.26 19.14
C PHE A 15 14.48 -5.35 18.71
N LEU A 16 14.78 -4.08 18.45
CA LEU A 16 13.81 -3.12 17.91
C LEU A 16 13.44 -3.49 16.47
N LEU A 17 14.42 -3.86 15.63
CA LEU A 17 14.17 -4.30 14.26
C LEU A 17 13.35 -5.60 14.21
N LEU A 18 13.68 -6.58 15.06
CA LEU A 18 12.93 -7.84 15.15
C LEU A 18 11.51 -7.61 15.67
N GLY A 19 11.34 -6.79 16.70
CA GLY A 19 10.03 -6.44 17.26
C GLY A 19 9.15 -5.70 16.26
N LEU A 20 9.69 -4.68 15.60
CA LEU A 20 8.98 -3.94 14.54
C LEU A 20 8.67 -4.85 13.35
N GLY A 21 9.64 -5.60 12.85
CA GLY A 21 9.44 -6.51 11.72
C GLY A 21 8.36 -7.55 12.00
N GLY A 22 8.35 -8.13 13.22
CA GLY A 22 7.32 -9.06 13.65
C GLY A 22 5.94 -8.41 13.75
N ALA A 23 5.83 -7.26 14.42
CA ALA A 23 4.57 -6.54 14.58
C ALA A 23 3.99 -6.09 13.23
N ILE A 24 4.82 -5.50 12.38
CA ILE A 24 4.41 -5.02 11.06
C ILE A 24 4.08 -6.20 10.15
N GLY A 25 4.86 -7.28 10.18
CA GLY A 25 4.57 -8.50 9.43
C GLY A 25 3.22 -9.10 9.82
N PHE A 26 2.93 -9.17 11.12
CA PHE A 26 1.65 -9.64 11.64
C PHE A 26 0.47 -8.74 11.19
N LEU A 27 0.57 -7.43 11.43
CA LEU A 27 -0.45 -6.46 11.01
C LEU A 27 -0.67 -6.48 9.49
N SER A 28 0.42 -6.47 8.73
CA SER A 28 0.40 -6.59 7.27
C SER A 28 -0.29 -7.87 6.80
N GLY A 29 -0.02 -9.00 7.46
CA GLY A 29 -0.66 -10.27 7.16
C GLY A 29 -2.17 -10.23 7.39
N LEU A 30 -2.64 -9.56 8.44
CA LEU A 30 -4.07 -9.37 8.71
C LEU A 30 -4.76 -8.50 7.65
N PHE A 31 -4.12 -7.41 7.21
CA PHE A 31 -4.69 -6.51 6.21
C PHE A 31 -4.53 -7.04 4.77
N GLY A 32 -3.57 -7.93 4.50
CA GLY A 32 -3.29 -8.44 3.16
C GLY A 32 -2.67 -7.42 2.19
N VAL A 33 -2.21 -6.27 2.70
CA VAL A 33 -1.73 -5.11 1.88
C VAL A 33 -0.22 -5.16 1.61
N GLY A 34 0.49 -6.20 2.06
CA GLY A 34 1.92 -6.37 1.75
C GLY A 34 2.89 -5.47 2.54
N GLY A 35 2.43 -4.81 3.60
CA GLY A 35 3.25 -4.29 4.71
C GLY A 35 4.08 -3.06 4.43
N GLY A 36 4.35 -2.76 3.16
CA GLY A 36 5.24 -1.68 2.77
C GLY A 36 4.74 -0.29 3.14
N PHE A 37 3.43 -0.11 3.22
CA PHE A 37 2.83 1.17 3.60
C PHE A 37 3.10 1.54 5.07
N LEU A 38 3.30 0.57 5.97
CA LEU A 38 3.66 0.79 7.38
C LEU A 38 5.17 0.72 7.60
N MET A 39 5.83 -0.24 6.97
CA MET A 39 7.25 -0.47 7.20
C MET A 39 8.09 0.72 6.71
N THR A 40 7.78 1.33 5.57
CA THR A 40 8.57 2.45 5.02
C THR A 40 8.59 3.67 5.94
N PRO A 41 7.45 4.23 6.37
CA PRO A 41 7.44 5.39 7.26
C PRO A 41 8.05 5.09 8.63
N ILE A 42 7.92 3.86 9.15
CA ILE A 42 8.54 3.46 10.42
C ILE A 42 10.08 3.44 10.28
N LEU A 43 10.61 2.89 9.18
CA LEU A 43 12.05 2.92 8.92
C LEU A 43 12.56 4.36 8.77
N MET A 44 11.80 5.22 8.09
CA MET A 44 12.13 6.65 8.00
C MET A 44 12.11 7.33 9.37
N PHE A 45 11.16 6.97 10.23
CA PHE A 45 11.04 7.54 11.58
C PHE A 45 12.23 7.19 12.49
N ILE A 46 12.82 5.99 12.32
CA ILE A 46 14.06 5.61 13.01
C ILE A 46 15.33 6.16 12.34
N GLY A 47 15.20 7.03 11.34
CA GLY A 47 16.32 7.74 10.70
C GLY A 47 16.88 7.07 9.45
N VAL A 48 16.25 6.02 8.91
CA VAL A 48 16.69 5.40 7.65
C VAL A 48 16.36 6.35 6.48
N PRO A 49 17.32 6.67 5.59
CA PRO A 49 17.05 7.49 4.42
C PRO A 49 15.93 6.91 3.55
N PRO A 50 15.03 7.74 2.97
CA PRO A 50 13.86 7.26 2.24
C PRO A 50 14.19 6.30 1.09
N ALA A 51 15.28 6.58 0.36
CA ALA A 51 15.75 5.73 -0.74
C ALA A 51 16.10 4.31 -0.26
N VAL A 52 16.72 4.19 0.91
CA VAL A 52 17.10 2.91 1.50
C VAL A 52 15.86 2.19 2.02
N ALA A 53 14.99 2.89 2.75
CA ALA A 53 13.77 2.33 3.32
C ALA A 53 12.85 1.71 2.26
N VAL A 54 12.63 2.41 1.13
CA VAL A 54 11.82 1.91 0.00
C VAL A 54 12.52 0.73 -0.68
N SER A 55 13.83 0.83 -0.92
CA SER A 55 14.60 -0.22 -1.60
C SER A 55 14.61 -1.54 -0.82
N THR A 56 14.69 -1.48 0.51
CA THR A 56 14.65 -2.67 1.37
C THR A 56 13.31 -3.42 1.28
N GLN A 57 12.21 -2.73 0.97
CA GLN A 57 10.87 -3.33 0.97
C GLN A 57 10.41 -3.83 -0.39
N ALA A 58 10.95 -3.30 -1.48
CA ALA A 58 10.58 -3.74 -2.81
C ALA A 58 10.67 -5.28 -2.98
N PRO A 59 11.72 -5.98 -2.52
CA PRO A 59 11.79 -7.45 -2.62
C PRO A 59 10.69 -8.15 -1.81
N GLN A 60 10.37 -7.64 -0.61
CA GLN A 60 9.32 -8.19 0.24
C GLN A 60 7.94 -8.05 -0.43
N ILE A 61 7.65 -6.88 -0.99
CA ILE A 61 6.40 -6.62 -1.70
C ILE A 61 6.30 -7.57 -2.90
N VAL A 62 7.35 -7.66 -3.72
CA VAL A 62 7.38 -8.57 -4.88
C VAL A 62 7.13 -10.02 -4.46
N ALA A 63 7.79 -10.50 -3.40
CA ALA A 63 7.58 -11.86 -2.90
C ALA A 63 6.13 -12.10 -2.44
N SER A 64 5.55 -11.14 -1.70
CA SER A 64 4.17 -11.23 -1.23
C SER A 64 3.16 -11.16 -2.37
N SER A 65 3.36 -10.28 -3.35
CA SER A 65 2.52 -10.12 -4.53
C SER A 65 2.59 -11.36 -5.42
N PHE A 66 3.78 -11.95 -5.60
CA PHE A 66 3.95 -13.18 -6.35
C PHE A 66 3.22 -14.36 -5.68
N SER A 67 3.35 -14.50 -4.36
CA SER A 67 2.62 -15.51 -3.59
C SER A 67 1.10 -15.36 -3.74
N GLY A 68 0.59 -14.13 -3.61
CA GLY A 68 -0.82 -13.82 -3.83
C GLY A 68 -1.28 -14.13 -5.26
N ALA A 69 -0.52 -13.69 -6.26
CA ALA A 69 -0.80 -13.96 -7.67
C ALA A 69 -0.86 -15.47 -7.95
N LEU A 70 0.08 -16.26 -7.41
CA LEU A 70 0.08 -17.71 -7.55
C LEU A 70 -1.14 -18.36 -6.90
N ALA A 71 -1.57 -17.88 -5.73
CA ALA A 71 -2.76 -18.36 -5.07
C ALA A 71 -4.04 -18.08 -5.89
N HIS A 72 -4.15 -16.88 -6.47
CA HIS A 72 -5.28 -16.51 -7.35
C HIS A 72 -5.24 -17.25 -8.68
N TRP A 73 -4.05 -17.51 -9.23
CA TRP A 73 -3.87 -18.33 -10.42
C TRP A 73 -4.38 -19.75 -10.20
N LYS A 74 -3.98 -20.40 -9.09
CA LYS A 74 -4.46 -21.75 -8.73
C LYS A 74 -5.98 -21.82 -8.58
N ARG A 75 -6.61 -20.73 -8.13
CA ARG A 75 -8.06 -20.60 -7.98
C ARG A 75 -8.79 -20.20 -9.27
N LYS A 76 -8.09 -19.99 -10.38
CA LYS A 76 -8.63 -19.50 -11.67
C LYS A 76 -9.42 -18.18 -11.55
N THR A 77 -9.11 -17.36 -10.55
CA THR A 77 -9.76 -16.06 -10.32
C THR A 77 -8.91 -14.87 -10.80
N LEU A 78 -7.74 -15.16 -11.39
CA LEU A 78 -6.80 -14.14 -11.83
C LEU A 78 -7.19 -13.59 -13.21
N ASP A 79 -7.54 -12.31 -13.27
CA ASP A 79 -7.83 -11.61 -14.52
C ASP A 79 -6.53 -10.97 -15.06
N LEU A 80 -5.93 -11.62 -16.05
CA LEU A 80 -4.68 -11.15 -16.67
C LEU A 80 -4.83 -9.82 -17.40
N LYS A 81 -6.04 -9.48 -17.87
CA LYS A 81 -6.30 -8.23 -18.58
C LYS A 81 -6.34 -7.06 -17.60
N MET A 82 -6.98 -7.24 -16.43
CA MET A 82 -6.87 -6.29 -15.31
C MET A 82 -5.42 -6.13 -14.87
N GLY A 83 -4.72 -7.25 -14.67
CA GLY A 83 -3.32 -7.25 -14.25
C GLY A 83 -2.45 -6.46 -15.22
N GLY A 84 -2.61 -6.65 -16.53
CA GLY A 84 -1.88 -5.92 -17.56
C GLY A 84 -2.15 -4.41 -17.53
N LEU A 85 -3.40 -4.00 -17.34
CA LEU A 85 -3.75 -2.57 -17.27
C LEU A 85 -3.17 -1.90 -16.01
N LEU A 86 -3.25 -2.59 -14.87
CA LEU A 86 -2.65 -2.13 -13.61
C LEU A 86 -1.12 -2.06 -13.71
N LEU A 87 -0.49 -3.05 -14.35
CA LEU A 87 0.95 -3.04 -14.61
C LEU A 87 1.35 -1.87 -15.51
N ALA A 88 0.63 -1.62 -16.61
CA ALA A 88 0.91 -0.50 -17.50
C ALA A 88 0.79 0.85 -16.77
N GLY A 89 -0.29 1.05 -16.01
CA GLY A 89 -0.46 2.25 -15.19
C GLY A 89 0.62 2.39 -14.12
N GLY A 90 0.99 1.28 -13.47
CA GLY A 90 2.04 1.23 -12.46
C GLY A 90 3.43 1.56 -13.02
N VAL A 91 3.78 1.04 -14.19
CA VAL A 91 5.06 1.33 -14.87
C VAL A 91 5.13 2.80 -15.27
N VAL A 92 4.07 3.32 -15.90
CA VAL A 92 4.01 4.74 -16.30
C VAL A 92 4.08 5.64 -15.07
N GLY A 93 3.31 5.34 -14.03
CA GLY A 93 3.33 6.10 -12.77
C GLY A 93 4.70 6.05 -12.08
N SER A 94 5.37 4.89 -12.07
CA SER A 94 6.71 4.73 -11.48
C SER A 94 7.76 5.52 -12.26
N PHE A 95 7.68 5.53 -13.59
CA PHE A 95 8.57 6.31 -14.45
C PHE A 95 8.49 7.80 -14.11
N PHE A 96 7.29 8.36 -14.08
CA PHE A 96 7.09 9.76 -13.67
C PHE A 96 7.48 10.00 -12.20
N GLY A 97 7.20 9.04 -11.32
CA GLY A 97 7.58 9.11 -9.90
C GLY A 97 9.09 9.19 -9.70
N VAL A 98 9.89 8.40 -10.42
CA VAL A 98 11.36 8.46 -10.38
C VAL A 98 11.87 9.80 -10.91
N GLN A 99 11.28 10.31 -11.99
CA GLN A 99 11.66 11.62 -12.53
C GLN A 99 11.39 12.75 -11.53
N LEU A 100 10.20 12.73 -10.90
CA LEU A 100 9.83 13.67 -9.85
C LEU A 100 10.74 13.54 -8.61
N PHE A 101 11.06 12.30 -8.22
CA PHE A 101 11.98 12.02 -7.11
C PHE A 101 13.36 12.62 -7.36
N SER A 102 13.94 12.40 -8.55
CA SER A 102 15.24 12.96 -8.94
C SER A 102 15.22 14.50 -8.96
N TYR A 103 14.14 15.10 -9.45
CA TYR A 103 13.95 16.54 -9.45
C TYR A 103 13.90 17.11 -8.01
N LEU A 104 13.07 16.53 -7.14
CA LEU A 104 12.98 16.92 -5.72
C LEU A 104 14.28 16.70 -4.95
N ARG A 105 15.04 15.65 -5.31
CA ARG A 105 16.36 15.38 -4.75
C ARG A 105 17.33 16.51 -5.07
N SER A 106 17.33 17.01 -6.31
CA SER A 106 18.20 18.12 -6.72
C SER A 106 17.89 19.43 -5.97
N LEU A 107 16.67 19.60 -5.49
CA LEU A 107 16.22 20.76 -4.71
C LEU A 107 16.49 20.60 -3.20
N GLY A 108 16.96 19.44 -2.74
CA GLY A 108 17.19 19.15 -1.31
C GLY A 108 15.90 19.03 -0.47
N GLN A 109 14.72 19.01 -1.09
CA GLN A 109 13.42 18.98 -0.39
C GLN A 109 12.80 17.57 -0.30
N ILE A 110 13.57 16.54 -0.61
CA ILE A 110 13.04 15.19 -0.80
C ILE A 110 12.49 14.57 0.48
N ASP A 111 13.20 14.73 1.60
CA ASP A 111 12.76 14.15 2.88
C ASP A 111 11.46 14.79 3.37
N LEU A 112 11.33 16.11 3.19
CA LEU A 112 10.12 16.85 3.53
C LEU A 112 8.95 16.46 2.61
N PHE A 113 9.18 16.38 1.30
CA PHE A 113 8.13 15.99 0.35
C PHE A 113 7.62 14.57 0.61
N ILE A 114 8.53 13.62 0.83
CA ILE A 114 8.18 12.24 1.12
C ILE A 114 7.45 12.17 2.47
N GLY A 115 7.96 12.85 3.50
CA GLY A 115 7.32 12.93 4.82
C GLY A 115 5.88 13.45 4.74
N LEU A 116 5.65 14.59 4.09
CA LEU A 116 4.31 15.16 3.90
C LEU A 116 3.40 14.24 3.07
N SER A 117 3.95 13.60 2.03
CA SER A 117 3.20 12.65 1.20
C SER A 117 2.75 11.44 2.01
N TYR A 118 3.61 10.87 2.84
CA TYR A 118 3.26 9.75 3.73
C TYR A 118 2.25 10.17 4.80
N VAL A 119 2.43 11.34 5.43
CA VAL A 119 1.47 11.86 6.43
C VAL A 119 0.10 12.07 5.79
N GLY A 120 0.04 12.68 4.61
CA GLY A 120 -1.21 12.85 3.87
C GLY A 120 -1.84 11.52 3.48
N PHE A 121 -1.07 10.62 2.88
CA PHE A 121 -1.55 9.31 2.43
C PHE A 121 -2.07 8.45 3.58
N LEU A 122 -1.28 8.27 4.64
CA LEU A 122 -1.65 7.49 5.82
C LEU A 122 -2.74 8.16 6.63
N GLY A 123 -2.73 9.49 6.72
CA GLY A 123 -3.78 10.26 7.38
C GLY A 123 -5.13 10.09 6.69
N VAL A 124 -5.15 10.13 5.35
CA VAL A 124 -6.36 9.88 4.56
C VAL A 124 -6.82 8.43 4.72
N ILE A 125 -5.93 7.45 4.55
CA ILE A 125 -6.31 6.02 4.68
C ILE A 125 -6.80 5.73 6.09
N GLY A 126 -6.04 6.12 7.12
CA GLY A 126 -6.39 5.93 8.52
C GLY A 126 -7.69 6.63 8.88
N GLY A 127 -7.89 7.87 8.40
CA GLY A 127 -9.12 8.62 8.56
C GLY A 127 -10.33 7.93 7.92
N LEU A 128 -10.19 7.48 6.67
CA LEU A 128 -11.25 6.75 5.97
C LEU A 128 -11.61 5.44 6.69
N MET A 129 -10.60 4.67 7.11
CA MET A 129 -10.80 3.43 7.85
C MET A 129 -11.43 3.66 9.24
N LEU A 130 -11.03 4.72 9.93
CA LEU A 130 -11.62 5.09 11.22
C LEU A 130 -13.08 5.49 11.06
N LEU A 131 -13.40 6.29 10.05
CA LEU A 131 -14.78 6.69 9.74
C LEU A 131 -15.64 5.47 9.42
N GLU A 132 -15.14 4.54 8.61
CA GLU A 132 -15.86 3.32 8.26
C GLU A 132 -16.06 2.40 9.47
N SER A 133 -15.03 2.22 10.29
CA SER A 133 -15.08 1.43 11.52
C SER A 133 -16.05 2.00 12.55
N VAL A 134 -15.98 3.32 12.83
CA VAL A 134 -16.90 4.00 13.75
C VAL A 134 -18.34 3.94 13.24
N ARG A 135 -18.58 4.20 11.94
CA ARG A 135 -19.91 4.07 11.35
C ARG A 135 -20.45 2.65 11.44
N SER A 136 -19.59 1.64 11.24
CA SER A 136 -19.94 0.23 11.37
C SER A 136 -20.36 -0.11 12.82
N ILE A 137 -19.61 0.35 13.82
CA ILE A 137 -19.91 0.14 15.25
C ILE A 137 -21.19 0.88 15.67
N LEU A 138 -21.42 2.10 15.18
CA LEU A 138 -22.63 2.86 15.51
C LEU A 138 -23.89 2.21 14.91
N ARG A 139 -23.80 1.68 13.67
CA ARG A 139 -24.89 0.96 13.00
C ARG A 139 -25.22 -0.37 13.67
N SER A 140 -24.22 -1.10 14.17
CA SER A 140 -24.45 -2.35 14.90
C SER A 140 -25.12 -2.13 16.26
N ARG A 141 -24.90 -0.98 16.92
CA ARG A 141 -25.59 -0.60 18.17
C ARG A 141 -27.04 -0.16 17.97
N THR A 142 -27.44 0.31 16.79
CA THR A 142 -28.81 0.78 16.52
C THR A 142 -29.77 -0.34 16.09
N GLY A 143 -29.33 -1.60 16.09
CA GLY A 143 -30.18 -2.75 15.70
C GLY A 143 -30.62 -2.72 14.23
N GLN A 144 -30.07 -1.82 13.41
CA GLN A 144 -30.33 -1.83 11.98
C GLN A 144 -29.61 -3.02 11.36
N ALA A 145 -30.38 -4.05 11.02
CA ALA A 145 -29.92 -5.16 10.20
C ALA A 145 -29.11 -4.62 9.02
N VAL A 146 -27.95 -5.22 8.79
CA VAL A 146 -27.06 -4.92 7.67
C VAL A 146 -27.90 -4.93 6.39
N SER A 147 -28.34 -3.77 5.94
CA SER A 147 -28.87 -3.63 4.59
C SER A 147 -27.69 -3.92 3.68
N THR A 148 -27.69 -5.10 3.08
CA THR A 148 -26.84 -5.41 1.94
C THR A 148 -27.04 -4.24 0.99
N PRO A 149 -26.00 -3.46 0.64
CA PRO A 149 -26.20 -2.33 -0.24
C PRO A 149 -26.75 -2.90 -1.54
N GLN A 150 -28.04 -2.64 -1.78
CA GLN A 150 -28.73 -3.14 -2.94
C GLN A 150 -27.96 -2.61 -4.14
N ARG A 151 -27.39 -3.55 -4.89
CA ARG A 151 -26.49 -3.37 -6.03
C ARG A 151 -27.22 -2.62 -7.14
N ARG A 152 -27.39 -1.31 -6.98
CA ARG A 152 -27.97 -0.41 -8.00
C ARG A 152 -27.07 0.78 -8.20
N ARG A 153 -25.79 0.51 -8.45
CA ARG A 153 -24.86 1.50 -8.96
C ARG A 153 -24.97 1.52 -10.49
N ARG A 154 -26.06 2.09 -11.02
CA ARG A 154 -26.02 2.68 -12.37
C ARG A 154 -25.07 3.87 -12.29
N SER A 155 -23.78 3.57 -12.33
CA SER A 155 -22.74 4.58 -12.18
C SER A 155 -22.57 5.29 -13.51
N TRP A 156 -22.26 6.58 -13.47
CA TRP A 156 -21.97 7.39 -14.66
C TRP A 156 -20.83 6.82 -15.52
N VAL A 157 -20.01 5.93 -14.96
CA VAL A 157 -18.99 5.11 -15.63
C VAL A 157 -19.62 4.23 -16.73
N GLU A 158 -20.91 3.91 -16.64
CA GLU A 158 -21.64 3.20 -17.69
C GLU A 158 -21.78 3.99 -19.00
N ARG A 159 -21.50 5.30 -19.02
CA ARG A 159 -21.59 6.13 -20.22
C ARG A 159 -20.24 6.42 -20.88
N LEU A 160 -19.14 5.93 -20.31
CA LEU A 160 -17.81 6.20 -20.88
C LEU A 160 -17.56 5.33 -22.13
N PRO A 161 -16.99 5.92 -23.20
CA PRO A 161 -16.75 5.22 -24.47
C PRO A 161 -15.68 4.12 -24.35
N VAL A 162 -14.81 4.19 -23.34
CA VAL A 162 -13.75 3.21 -23.11
C VAL A 162 -14.14 2.29 -21.95
N LYS A 163 -15.03 1.33 -22.22
CA LYS A 163 -15.33 0.24 -21.28
C LYS A 163 -14.50 -0.99 -21.61
N MET A 164 -13.60 -1.37 -20.72
CA MET A 164 -13.02 -2.70 -20.72
C MET A 164 -13.78 -3.58 -19.74
N ARG A 165 -14.26 -4.73 -20.22
CA ARG A 165 -14.84 -5.78 -19.38
C ARG A 165 -13.74 -6.74 -18.93
N PHE A 166 -13.86 -7.21 -17.70
CA PHE A 166 -12.92 -8.07 -16.98
C PHE A 166 -13.65 -9.36 -16.57
N PRO A 167 -13.63 -10.39 -17.44
CA PRO A 167 -14.50 -11.55 -17.35
C PRO A 167 -14.34 -12.35 -16.05
N SER A 168 -13.13 -12.42 -15.51
CA SER A 168 -12.81 -13.24 -14.32
C SER A 168 -13.04 -12.47 -13.01
N SER A 169 -13.00 -11.13 -13.06
CA SER A 169 -13.22 -10.26 -11.89
C SER A 169 -14.66 -9.74 -11.76
N GLY A 170 -15.50 -9.93 -12.78
CA GLY A 170 -16.89 -9.48 -12.79
C GLY A 170 -17.04 -7.94 -12.85
N LEU A 171 -16.04 -7.25 -13.40
CA LEU A 171 -15.96 -5.79 -13.57
C LEU A 171 -16.07 -5.35 -15.03
#